data_AF-A0A3S4Z5G5-F1
#
_entry.id   AF-A0A3S4Z5G5-F1
#
_cell.length_a   1.000
_cell.length_b   1.000
_cell.length_c   1.000
_cell.angle_alpha   90.00
_cell.angle_beta   90.00
_cell.angle_gamma   90.00
#
_symmetry.space_group_name_H-M   'P 1'
#
loop_
_entity.id
_entity.type
_entity.pdbx_description
1 polymer ?
#
loop_
_entity_poly.entity_id
_entity_poly.type
_entity_poly.pdbx_seq_one_letter_code
_entity_poly.pdbx_strand_id
1 'polypeptide(L)'
;MSVTNETFVGLQEWGIEVRKACLDKSVNLHTVSEAIGHSYSAITSLISGRVVKTNYLEVAKKINEYLGISVLPEKPKLPSAEWCAAVRAKLYILKMSIGQLSEETGFSRDRLSLVLNGHTMDDPVIERINEVLKIEVPVIPSSSE
;
A
#
# COMPACT_ATOMS: atom_id res chain seq x y z
N MET A 1 15.61 -25.42 19.72
CA MET A 1 15.09 -24.85 18.45
C MET A 1 15.07 -23.35 18.63
N SER A 2 15.96 -22.63 17.96
CA SER A 2 16.02 -21.18 18.06
C SER A 2 14.80 -20.61 17.36
N VAL A 3 13.96 -19.88 18.10
CA VAL A 3 12.93 -19.03 17.50
C VAL A 3 13.70 -17.97 16.72
N THR A 4 13.76 -18.11 15.39
CA THR A 4 14.22 -17.00 14.55
C THR A 4 13.18 -15.90 14.72
N ASN A 5 13.49 -14.90 15.55
CA ASN A 5 12.68 -13.68 15.60
C ASN A 5 12.72 -13.08 14.19
N GLU A 6 11.60 -13.19 13.48
CA GLU A 6 11.40 -12.48 12.21
C GLU A 6 11.49 -10.97 12.52
N THR A 7 12.45 -10.28 11.90
CA THR A 7 12.58 -8.82 12.04
C THR A 7 11.65 -8.16 11.02
N PHE A 8 10.78 -7.27 11.49
CA PHE A 8 9.86 -6.51 10.65
C PHE A 8 10.32 -5.06 10.50
N VAL A 9 10.12 -4.49 9.31
CA VAL A 9 10.39 -3.09 8.98
C VAL A 9 9.22 -2.49 8.21
N GLY A 10 9.10 -1.17 8.16
CA GLY A 10 8.03 -0.51 7.41
C GLY A 10 8.04 -0.90 5.93
N LEU A 11 6.87 -0.97 5.30
CA LEU A 11 6.74 -1.45 3.91
C LEU A 11 7.59 -0.62 2.91
N GLN A 12 7.73 0.69 3.15
CA GLN A 12 8.61 1.55 2.34
C GLN A 12 10.09 1.23 2.54
N GLU A 13 10.51 1.00 3.79
CA GLU A 13 11.88 0.62 4.15
C GLU A 13 12.23 -0.74 3.53
N TRP A 14 11.34 -1.72 3.65
CA TRP A 14 11.49 -3.00 2.97
C TRP A 14 11.61 -2.84 1.45
N GLY A 15 10.80 -1.95 0.84
CA GLY A 15 10.89 -1.65 -0.59
C GLY A 15 12.23 -1.01 -1.02
N ILE A 16 12.89 -0.27 -0.14
CA ILE A 16 14.25 0.24 -0.36
C ILE A 16 15.26 -0.91 -0.34
N GLU A 17 15.16 -1.81 0.65
CA GLU A 17 16.04 -2.97 0.77
C GLU A 17 15.93 -3.91 -0.44
N VAL A 18 14.70 -4.12 -0.95
CA VAL A 18 14.48 -4.91 -2.18
C VAL A 18 15.20 -4.29 -3.39
N ARG A 19 15.10 -2.96 -3.57
CA ARG A 19 15.77 -2.28 -4.68
C ARG A 19 17.29 -2.35 -4.55
N LYS A 20 17.81 -2.20 -3.33
CA LYS A 20 19.24 -2.34 -3.05
C LYS A 20 19.74 -3.75 -3.35
N ALA A 21 19.05 -4.79 -2.87
CA ALA A 21 19.45 -6.18 -3.12
C ALA A 21 19.39 -6.55 -4.62
N CYS A 22 18.46 -5.97 -5.39
CA CYS A 22 18.45 -6.11 -6.85
C CYS A 22 19.72 -5.54 -7.49
N LEU A 23 20.15 -4.35 -7.05
CA LEU A 23 21.41 -3.73 -7.52
C LEU A 23 22.62 -4.59 -7.15
N ASP A 24 22.69 -5.05 -5.90
CA ASP A 24 23.81 -5.87 -5.40
C ASP A 24 23.94 -7.20 -6.17
N LYS A 25 22.82 -7.80 -6.56
CA LYS A 25 22.78 -9.03 -7.39
C LYS A 25 22.83 -8.78 -8.89
N SER A 26 22.87 -7.53 -9.35
CA SER A 26 22.80 -7.15 -10.77
C SER A 26 21.57 -7.74 -11.49
N VAL A 27 20.43 -7.82 -10.80
CA VAL A 27 19.13 -8.27 -11.35
C VAL A 27 18.13 -7.12 -11.35
N ASN A 28 17.05 -7.27 -12.13
CA ASN A 28 15.94 -6.33 -12.11
C ASN A 28 14.66 -7.02 -11.62
N LEU A 29 13.63 -6.23 -11.35
CA LEU A 29 12.35 -6.75 -10.83
C LEU A 29 11.60 -7.65 -11.82
N HIS A 30 11.88 -7.57 -13.13
CA HIS A 30 11.33 -8.53 -14.09
C HIS A 30 11.91 -9.93 -13.86
N THR A 31 13.24 -10.04 -13.73
CA THR A 31 13.93 -11.29 -13.41
C THR A 31 13.46 -11.88 -12.09
N VAL A 32 13.28 -11.03 -11.07
CA VAL A 32 12.70 -11.47 -9.79
C VAL A 32 11.29 -12.03 -10.01
N SER A 33 10.46 -11.35 -10.81
CA SER A 33 9.09 -11.77 -11.09
C SER A 33 8.99 -13.15 -11.75
N GLU A 34 9.86 -13.40 -12.73
CA GLU A 34 9.94 -14.68 -13.44
C GLU A 34 10.41 -15.78 -12.49
N ALA A 35 11.41 -15.50 -11.66
CA ALA A 35 11.97 -16.47 -10.73
C ALA A 35 10.97 -16.90 -9.64
N ILE A 36 10.14 -15.98 -9.13
CA ILE A 36 9.20 -16.27 -8.04
C ILE A 36 7.78 -16.61 -8.51
N GLY A 37 7.51 -16.55 -9.81
CA GLY A 37 6.20 -16.86 -10.39
C GLY A 37 5.09 -15.87 -10.01
N HIS A 38 5.41 -14.59 -9.80
CA HIS A 38 4.44 -13.53 -9.53
C HIS A 38 4.50 -12.45 -10.61
N SER A 39 3.38 -11.78 -10.90
CA SER A 39 3.39 -10.73 -11.92
C SER A 39 4.27 -9.55 -11.50
N TYR A 40 5.01 -8.99 -12.46
CA TYR A 40 5.79 -7.77 -12.27
C TYR A 40 4.99 -6.63 -11.63
N SER A 41 3.73 -6.47 -12.05
CA SER A 41 2.80 -5.46 -11.50
C SER A 41 2.46 -5.66 -10.02
N ALA A 42 2.31 -6.92 -9.56
CA ALA A 42 2.05 -7.22 -8.16
C ALA A 42 3.28 -6.91 -7.30
N ILE A 43 4.47 -7.30 -7.78
CA ILE A 43 5.75 -7.05 -7.09
C ILE A 43 6.01 -5.56 -6.96
N THR A 44 5.95 -4.82 -8.08
CA THR A 44 6.17 -3.36 -8.08
C THR A 44 5.13 -2.62 -7.25
N SER A 45 3.87 -3.07 -7.22
CA SER A 45 2.86 -2.47 -6.36
C SER A 45 3.22 -2.62 -4.89
N LEU A 46 3.63 -3.82 -4.46
CA LEU A 46 4.01 -4.10 -3.09
C LEU A 46 5.24 -3.31 -2.65
N ILE A 47 6.30 -3.28 -3.48
CA ILE A 47 7.54 -2.52 -3.22
C ILE A 47 7.28 -1.01 -3.13
N SER A 48 6.27 -0.51 -3.84
CA SER A 48 5.83 0.89 -3.78
C SER A 48 4.89 1.18 -2.61
N GLY A 49 4.71 0.26 -1.66
CA GLY A 49 3.87 0.48 -0.49
C GLY A 49 2.38 0.17 -0.70
N ARG A 50 1.99 -0.33 -1.88
CA ARG A 50 0.58 -0.62 -2.20
C ARG A 50 0.27 -2.08 -1.92
N VAL A 51 -0.79 -2.33 -1.16
CA VAL A 51 -1.25 -3.68 -0.89
C VAL A 51 -2.66 -3.87 -1.43
N VAL A 52 -2.71 -4.61 -2.53
CA VAL A 52 -3.94 -4.89 -3.29
C VAL A 52 -4.57 -6.20 -2.82
N LYS A 53 -3.80 -7.10 -2.19
CA LYS A 53 -4.23 -8.44 -1.79
C LYS A 53 -3.66 -8.82 -0.42
N THR A 54 -4.37 -9.70 0.27
CA THR A 54 -3.98 -10.21 1.60
C THR A 54 -2.73 -11.08 1.60
N ASN A 55 -2.29 -11.57 0.42
CA ASN A 55 -1.11 -12.42 0.28
C ASN A 55 0.23 -11.66 0.22
N TYR A 56 0.27 -10.38 0.63
CA TYR A 56 1.48 -9.55 0.58
C TYR A 56 2.69 -10.22 1.26
N LEU A 57 2.49 -10.87 2.40
CA LEU A 57 3.56 -11.50 3.17
C LEU A 57 4.15 -12.73 2.45
N GLU A 58 3.31 -13.50 1.76
CA GLU A 58 3.76 -14.65 0.94
C GLU A 58 4.67 -14.17 -0.19
N VAL A 59 4.25 -13.10 -0.89
CA VAL A 59 5.03 -12.50 -1.98
C VAL A 59 6.34 -11.91 -1.44
N ALA A 60 6.29 -11.21 -0.30
CA ALA A 60 7.48 -10.65 0.34
C ALA A 60 8.48 -11.73 0.73
N LYS A 61 8.01 -12.87 1.30
CA LYS A 61 8.88 -14.00 1.65
C LYS A 61 9.60 -14.58 0.43
N LYS A 62 8.91 -14.76 -0.70
CA LYS A 62 9.54 -15.24 -1.94
C LYS A 62 10.56 -14.26 -2.51
N ILE A 63 10.26 -12.96 -2.49
CA ILE A 63 11.22 -11.91 -2.90
C ILE A 63 12.45 -11.95 -2.01
N ASN A 64 12.26 -12.03 -0.70
CA ASN A 64 13.34 -12.08 0.27
C ASN A 64 14.21 -13.32 0.12
N GLU A 65 13.62 -14.49 -0.11
CA GLU A 65 14.35 -15.73 -0.36
C GLU A 65 15.21 -15.60 -1.62
N TYR A 66 14.64 -15.10 -2.72
CA TYR A 66 15.37 -14.90 -3.97
C TYR A 66 16.50 -13.86 -3.83
N LEU A 67 16.27 -12.77 -3.11
CA LEU A 67 17.21 -11.65 -2.95
C LEU A 67 18.15 -11.79 -1.75
N GLY A 68 17.92 -12.75 -0.85
CA GLY A 68 18.71 -12.91 0.38
C GLY A 68 18.45 -11.83 1.43
N ILE A 69 17.23 -11.30 1.51
CA ILE A 69 16.83 -10.24 2.46
C ILE A 69 16.32 -10.87 3.76
N SER A 70 16.79 -10.40 4.91
CA SER A 70 16.47 -10.96 6.23
C SER A 70 15.32 -10.28 6.97
N VAL A 71 14.84 -9.14 6.48
CA VAL A 71 13.75 -8.36 7.10
C VAL A 71 12.45 -8.53 6.32
N LEU A 72 11.31 -8.63 7.02
CA LEU A 72 9.98 -8.71 6.42
C LEU A 72 9.28 -7.35 6.49
N PRO A 73 8.37 -7.04 5.55
CA PRO A 73 7.55 -5.85 5.66
C PRO A 73 6.47 -6.05 6.74
N GLU A 74 6.27 -5.04 7.58
CA GLU A 74 5.11 -4.95 8.47
C GLU A 74 3.80 -5.01 7.67
N LYS A 75 2.74 -5.46 8.34
CA LYS A 75 1.39 -5.36 7.78
C LYS A 75 1.07 -3.88 7.53
N PRO A 76 0.81 -3.47 6.28
CA PRO A 76 0.51 -2.08 6.00
C PRO A 76 -0.78 -1.67 6.72
N LYS A 77 -0.76 -0.47 7.29
CA LYS A 77 -2.01 0.20 7.65
C LYS A 77 -2.71 0.58 6.35
N LEU A 78 -4.01 0.35 6.28
CA LEU A 78 -4.84 0.73 5.15
C LEU A 78 -6.08 1.48 5.67
N PRO A 79 -6.64 2.42 4.89
CA PRO A 79 -7.92 3.02 5.22
C PRO A 79 -8.98 1.94 5.46
N SER A 80 -9.81 2.14 6.47
CA SER A 80 -10.89 1.22 6.83
C SER A 80 -11.92 1.14 5.70
N ALA A 81 -12.58 -0.01 5.58
CA ALA A 81 -13.68 -0.17 4.62
C ALA A 81 -14.82 0.83 4.91
N GLU A 82 -15.04 1.14 6.19
CA GLU A 82 -16.04 2.11 6.64
C GLU A 82 -15.69 3.53 6.18
N TRP A 83 -14.45 3.97 6.39
CA TRP A 83 -13.98 5.27 5.90
C TRP A 83 -14.07 5.37 4.38
N CYS A 84 -13.63 4.33 3.66
CA CYS A 84 -13.74 4.27 2.20
C CYS A 84 -15.21 4.40 1.74
N ALA A 85 -16.13 3.73 2.43
CA ALA A 85 -17.56 3.80 2.14
C ALA A 85 -18.14 5.19 2.43
N ALA A 86 -17.74 5.83 3.54
CA ALA A 86 -18.18 7.17 3.91
C ALA A 86 -17.75 8.22 2.88
N VAL A 87 -16.51 8.15 2.40
CA VAL A 87 -16.00 9.01 1.33
C VAL A 87 -16.82 8.85 0.05
N ARG A 88 -17.05 7.60 -0.38
CA ARG A 88 -17.86 7.32 -1.58
C ARG A 88 -19.29 7.82 -1.44
N ALA A 89 -19.90 7.67 -0.26
CA ALA A 89 -21.24 8.16 0.02
C ALA A 89 -21.30 9.70 -0.05
N LYS A 90 -20.30 10.41 0.50
CA LYS A 90 -20.23 11.86 0.41
C LYS A 90 -20.05 12.36 -1.02
N LEU A 91 -19.18 11.73 -1.81
CA LEU A 91 -19.02 12.07 -3.23
C LEU A 91 -20.34 11.91 -3.99
N TYR A 92 -21.08 10.84 -3.74
CA TYR A 92 -22.39 10.61 -4.34
C TYR A 92 -23.42 11.69 -3.94
N ILE A 93 -23.53 12.01 -2.65
CA ILE A 93 -24.47 13.02 -2.14
C ILE A 93 -24.16 14.40 -2.74
N LEU A 94 -22.88 14.76 -2.83
CA LEU A 94 -22.43 16.03 -3.40
C LEU A 94 -22.44 16.05 -4.94
N LYS A 95 -22.78 14.92 -5.59
CA LYS A 95 -22.65 14.71 -7.04
C LYS A 95 -21.26 15.09 -7.56
N MET A 96 -20.24 14.86 -6.75
CA MET A 96 -18.85 15.21 -7.03
C MET A 96 -18.13 14.01 -7.65
N SER A 97 -17.52 14.22 -8.81
CA SER A 97 -16.66 13.24 -9.47
C SER A 97 -15.27 13.19 -8.84
N ILE A 98 -14.53 12.10 -9.06
CA ILE A 98 -13.11 12.02 -8.68
C ILE A 98 -12.27 13.10 -9.41
N GLY A 99 -12.69 13.53 -10.61
CA GLY A 99 -12.04 14.64 -11.32
C GLY A 99 -12.16 15.96 -10.56
N GLN A 100 -13.36 16.30 -10.10
CA GLN A 100 -13.59 17.49 -9.27
C GLN A 100 -12.88 17.38 -7.92
N LEU A 101 -12.89 16.20 -7.28
CA LEU A 101 -12.13 15.98 -6.05
C LEU A 101 -10.62 16.18 -6.28
N SER A 102 -10.10 15.77 -7.44
CA SER A 102 -8.70 15.99 -7.83
C SER A 102 -8.35 17.48 -7.90
N GLU A 103 -9.23 18.29 -8.48
CA GLU A 103 -9.06 19.75 -8.55
C GLU A 103 -9.11 20.39 -7.14
N GLU A 104 -10.08 20.01 -6.30
CA GLU A 104 -10.27 20.56 -4.94
C GLU A 104 -9.13 20.18 -3.97
N THR A 105 -8.59 18.98 -4.12
CA THR A 105 -7.53 18.46 -3.25
C THR A 105 -6.12 18.76 -3.76
N GLY A 106 -5.97 19.05 -5.06
CA GLY A 106 -4.67 19.20 -5.71
C GLY A 106 -3.91 17.88 -5.95
N PHE A 107 -4.52 16.73 -5.62
CA PHE A 107 -3.92 15.41 -5.85
C PHE A 107 -4.42 14.79 -7.14
N SER A 108 -3.60 13.98 -7.80
CA SER A 108 -4.01 13.28 -9.02
C SER A 108 -5.14 12.29 -8.77
N ARG A 109 -6.00 12.09 -9.78
CA ARG A 109 -7.10 11.11 -9.75
C ARG A 109 -6.63 9.70 -9.38
N ASP A 110 -5.45 9.30 -9.85
CA ASP A 110 -4.89 7.99 -9.57
C ASP A 110 -4.49 7.84 -8.10
N ARG A 111 -3.80 8.85 -7.54
CA ARG A 111 -3.40 8.87 -6.13
C ARG A 111 -4.63 8.85 -5.21
N LEU A 112 -5.64 9.65 -5.53
CA LEU A 112 -6.94 9.62 -4.85
C LEU A 112 -7.57 8.22 -4.93
N SER A 113 -7.66 7.64 -6.13
CA SER A 113 -8.30 6.34 -6.34
C SER A 113 -7.63 5.21 -5.54
N LEU A 114 -6.30 5.24 -5.37
CA LEU A 114 -5.59 4.26 -4.54
C LEU A 114 -6.03 4.33 -3.07
N VAL A 115 -6.19 5.53 -2.52
CA VAL A 115 -6.62 5.74 -1.13
C VAL A 115 -8.10 5.39 -0.96
N LEU A 116 -8.97 5.88 -1.85
CA LEU A 116 -10.43 5.64 -1.82
C LEU A 116 -10.82 4.16 -1.98
N ASN A 117 -9.92 3.36 -2.56
CA ASN A 117 -10.10 1.92 -2.72
C ASN A 117 -9.36 1.10 -1.65
N GLY A 118 -8.77 1.76 -0.65
CA GLY A 118 -8.10 1.11 0.47
C GLY A 118 -6.82 0.37 0.08
N HIS A 119 -6.11 0.83 -0.96
CA HIS A 119 -4.88 0.18 -1.46
C HIS A 119 -3.60 0.78 -0.86
N THR A 120 -3.67 1.96 -0.25
CA THR A 120 -2.54 2.63 0.39
C THR A 120 -3.03 3.55 1.50
N MET A 121 -2.22 3.70 2.56
CA MET A 121 -2.34 4.79 3.52
C MET A 121 -1.49 5.96 3.02
N ASP A 122 -2.11 7.13 2.87
CA ASP A 122 -1.47 8.35 2.40
C ASP A 122 -2.06 9.52 3.18
N ASP A 123 -1.44 9.82 4.32
CA ASP A 123 -1.99 10.76 5.31
C ASP A 123 -2.30 12.14 4.71
N PRO A 124 -1.42 12.77 3.90
CA PRO A 124 -1.74 14.04 3.25
C PRO A 124 -3.00 13.99 2.38
N VAL A 125 -3.23 12.88 1.67
CA VAL A 125 -4.41 12.70 0.83
C VAL A 125 -5.65 12.52 1.68
N ILE A 126 -5.56 11.69 2.73
CA ILE A 126 -6.66 11.38 3.64
C ILE A 126 -7.11 12.63 4.39
N GLU A 127 -6.16 13.39 4.97
CA GLU A 127 -6.44 14.63 5.68
C GLU A 127 -7.18 15.63 4.78
N ARG A 128 -6.69 15.81 3.54
CA ARG A 128 -7.32 16.72 2.60
C ARG A 128 -8.70 16.26 2.15
N ILE A 129 -8.90 14.95 1.94
CA ILE A 129 -10.23 14.38 1.65
C ILE A 129 -11.19 14.64 2.82
N ASN A 130 -10.74 14.38 4.05
CA ASN A 130 -11.55 14.59 5.26
C ASN A 130 -11.95 16.06 5.40
N GLU A 131 -11.03 16.98 5.11
CA GLU A 131 -11.28 18.42 5.15
C GLU A 131 -12.29 18.88 4.09
N VAL A 132 -12.13 18.44 2.83
CA VAL A 132 -12.98 18.83 1.70
C VAL A 132 -14.38 18.22 1.82
N LEU A 133 -14.47 16.94 2.19
CA LEU A 133 -15.73 16.20 2.23
C LEU A 133 -16.40 16.17 3.61
N LYS A 134 -15.75 16.74 4.64
CA LYS A 134 -16.20 16.74 6.05
C LYS A 134 -16.49 15.31 6.54
N ILE A 135 -15.50 14.44 6.42
CA ILE A 135 -15.58 13.05 6.89
C ILE A 135 -15.17 12.98 8.35
N GLU A 136 -16.04 12.42 9.19
CA GLU A 136 -15.82 12.28 10.64
C GLU A 136 -15.56 10.82 11.05
N VAL A 137 -15.68 9.88 10.11
CA VAL A 137 -15.44 8.45 10.35
C VAL A 137 -13.93 8.19 10.58
N PRO A 138 -13.54 7.35 11.55
CA PRO A 138 -12.15 6.97 11.76
C PRO A 138 -11.51 6.31 10.53
N VAL A 139 -10.33 6.81 10.15
CA VAL A 139 -9.57 6.33 8.98
C VAL A 139 -9.05 4.91 9.19
N ILE A 140 -8.53 4.63 10.38
CA ILE A 140 -8.01 3.31 10.74
C ILE A 140 -9.14 2.57 11.44
N PRO A 141 -9.35 1.26 11.19
CA PRO A 141 -10.30 0.47 11.97
C PRO A 141 -9.99 0.65 13.45
N SER A 142 -10.99 0.96 14.28
CA SER A 142 -10.85 0.75 15.72
C SER A 142 -10.44 -0.70 15.89
N SER A 143 -9.27 -0.92 16.48
CA SER A 143 -8.72 -2.26 16.71
C SER A 143 -9.83 -3.15 17.28
N SER A 144 -10.26 -4.13 16.48
CA SER A 144 -10.90 -5.31 17.06
C SER A 144 -9.77 -5.99 17.82
N GLU A 145 -9.88 -5.97 19.15
CA GLU A 145 -8.99 -6.68 20.08
C GLU A 145 -8.70 -8.12 19.64
#